data_AF-A0AAD9WB21-F1
#
_entry.id   AF-A0AAD9WB21-F1
#
_cell.length_a   1.000
_cell.length_b   1.000
_cell.length_c   1.000
_cell.angle_alpha   90.00
_cell.angle_beta   90.00
_cell.angle_gamma   90.00
#
_symmetry.space_group_name_H-M   'P 1'
#
loop_
_entity.id
_entity.type
_entity.pdbx_description
1 polymer ?
#
loop_
_entity_poly.entity_id
_entity_poly.type
_entity_poly.pdbx_seq_one_letter_code
_entity_poly.pdbx_strand_id
1 'polypeptide(L)'
;MPGPDETTPLIVQHPESPRRMSSSTTSTYWRIGALYGAAGVCLGAFGAHGLKQRISDPAKIASWGTAAQYQILHSVALLVARDNPLAAGLFTAGMTMFSGSIYALVLDPARFKVLGPVTPLGGLCLIGGWLALAFGKGPSVAAGELRL
;
A
#
# COMPACT_ATOMS: atom_id res chain seq x y z
N MET A 1 -53.41 -31.25 54.89
CA MET A 1 -52.12 -30.63 54.53
C MET A 1 -52.26 -30.02 53.14
N PRO A 2 -52.38 -28.69 52.99
CA PRO A 2 -52.39 -28.01 51.70
C PRO A 2 -50.94 -27.77 51.23
N GLY A 3 -50.65 -28.01 49.94
CA GLY A 3 -49.35 -27.72 49.33
C GLY A 3 -49.32 -26.33 48.70
N PRO A 4 -48.28 -25.52 48.92
CA PRO A 4 -47.88 -24.42 48.03
C PRO A 4 -46.93 -25.00 46.94
N ASP A 5 -46.71 -24.47 45.75
CA ASP A 5 -46.90 -23.16 45.17
C ASP A 5 -47.00 -23.27 43.64
N GLU A 6 -47.51 -22.20 43.05
CA GLU A 6 -47.46 -21.90 41.63
C GLU A 6 -46.16 -21.13 41.36
N THR A 7 -45.24 -21.64 40.54
CA THR A 7 -44.06 -20.88 40.10
C THR A 7 -43.72 -21.13 38.61
N THR A 8 -44.37 -20.36 37.73
CA THR A 8 -43.89 -20.07 36.35
C THR A 8 -42.69 -19.10 36.44
N PRO A 9 -41.79 -18.98 35.43
CA PRO A 9 -40.66 -19.83 35.06
C PRO A 9 -39.30 -19.10 35.24
N LEU A 10 -38.19 -19.80 35.48
CA LEU A 10 -36.86 -19.19 35.37
C LEU A 10 -36.32 -19.34 33.94
N ILE A 11 -36.67 -18.39 33.07
CA ILE A 11 -35.87 -18.11 31.87
C ILE A 11 -34.50 -17.65 32.36
N VAL A 12 -33.50 -18.52 32.22
CA VAL A 12 -32.09 -18.17 32.38
C VAL A 12 -31.73 -17.19 31.25
N GLN A 13 -31.76 -15.90 31.54
CA GLN A 13 -31.19 -14.90 30.64
C GLN A 13 -29.68 -15.09 30.61
N HIS A 14 -29.17 -15.62 29.50
CA HIS A 14 -27.74 -15.62 29.23
C HIS A 14 -27.31 -14.15 29.06
N PRO A 15 -26.29 -13.66 29.79
CA PRO A 15 -25.76 -12.33 29.52
C PRO A 15 -25.16 -12.34 28.11
N GLU A 16 -25.74 -11.55 27.20
CA GLU A 16 -25.14 -11.22 25.91
C GLU A 16 -23.82 -10.49 26.21
N SER A 17 -22.69 -11.16 25.95
CA SER A 17 -21.37 -10.54 26.11
C SER A 17 -21.29 -9.31 25.20
N PRO A 18 -20.91 -8.12 25.69
CA PRO A 18 -20.82 -6.93 24.86
C PRO A 18 -19.83 -7.16 23.71
N ARG A 19 -20.34 -7.18 22.48
CA ARG A 19 -19.51 -7.25 21.27
C ARG A 19 -18.64 -6.00 21.22
N ARG A 20 -17.40 -6.11 21.70
CA ARG A 20 -16.41 -5.03 21.65
C ARG A 20 -16.12 -4.72 20.18
N MET A 21 -16.77 -3.69 19.64
CA MET A 21 -16.45 -3.15 18.32
C MET A 21 -15.05 -2.54 18.40
N SER A 22 -14.04 -3.25 17.91
CA SER A 22 -12.71 -2.69 17.74
C SER A 22 -12.77 -1.65 16.61
N SER A 23 -12.59 -0.38 16.94
CA SER A 23 -12.34 0.66 15.95
C SER A 23 -11.02 0.34 15.26
N SER A 24 -11.06 -0.12 14.00
CA SER A 24 -9.85 -0.36 13.22
C SER A 24 -9.23 0.97 12.80
N THR A 25 -8.20 1.43 13.52
CA THR A 25 -7.38 2.54 13.06
C THR A 25 -6.71 2.14 11.73
N THR A 26 -6.99 2.85 10.64
CA THR A 26 -6.37 2.57 9.34
C THR A 26 -4.85 2.75 9.41
N SER A 27 -4.08 1.74 9.00
CA SER A 27 -2.61 1.82 8.92
C SER A 27 -2.15 3.02 8.07
N THR A 28 -1.16 3.78 8.55
CA THR A 28 -0.59 4.92 7.80
C THR A 28 -0.12 4.50 6.39
N TYR A 29 0.49 3.32 6.27
CA TYR A 29 0.96 2.79 4.98
C TYR A 29 -0.18 2.44 4.03
N TRP A 30 -1.38 2.11 4.53
CA TRP A 30 -2.57 1.94 3.69
C TRP A 30 -2.92 3.25 2.98
N ARG A 31 -2.93 4.37 3.72
CA ARG A 31 -3.22 5.69 3.16
C ARG A 31 -2.15 6.09 2.14
N ILE A 32 -0.88 5.87 2.47
CA ILE A 32 0.24 6.15 1.56
C ILE A 32 0.09 5.33 0.27
N GLY A 33 -0.11 4.02 0.36
CA GLY A 33 -0.31 3.15 -0.82
C GLY A 33 -1.46 3.61 -1.70
N ALA A 34 -2.61 3.94 -1.11
CA ALA A 34 -3.75 4.45 -1.86
C ALA A 34 -3.45 5.77 -2.57
N LEU A 35 -2.76 6.70 -1.91
CA LEU A 35 -2.37 7.98 -2.51
C LEU A 35 -1.34 7.81 -3.64
N TYR A 36 -0.34 6.94 -3.47
CA TYR A 36 0.62 6.63 -4.54
C TYR A 36 -0.07 5.97 -5.73
N GLY A 37 -1.02 5.07 -5.50
CA GLY A 37 -1.80 4.43 -6.55
C GLY A 37 -2.64 5.45 -7.33
N ALA A 38 -3.38 6.31 -6.62
CA ALA A 38 -4.16 7.38 -7.23
C ALA A 38 -3.28 8.34 -8.05
N ALA A 39 -2.16 8.78 -7.49
CA ALA A 39 -1.19 9.61 -8.21
C ALA A 39 -0.61 8.89 -9.43
N GLY A 40 -0.32 7.60 -9.33
CA GLY A 40 0.20 6.78 -10.44
C GLY A 40 -0.79 6.69 -11.59
N VAL A 41 -2.10 6.52 -11.30
CA VAL A 41 -3.16 6.55 -12.32
C VAL A 41 -3.25 7.92 -12.98
N CYS A 42 -3.25 9.00 -12.20
CA CYS A 42 -3.30 10.36 -12.73
C CYS A 42 -2.09 10.66 -13.64
N LEU A 43 -0.88 10.33 -13.19
CA LEU A 43 0.36 10.55 -13.94
C LEU A 43 0.43 9.65 -15.17
N GLY A 44 -0.03 8.40 -15.09
CA GLY A 44 -0.14 7.50 -16.24
C GLY A 44 -1.10 8.03 -17.30
N ALA A 45 -2.29 8.48 -16.88
CA ALA A 45 -3.27 9.09 -17.78
C ALA A 45 -2.73 10.38 -18.42
N PHE A 46 -2.07 11.24 -17.63
CA PHE A 46 -1.39 12.43 -18.13
C PHE A 46 -0.31 12.06 -19.14
N GLY A 47 0.50 11.03 -18.89
CA GLY A 47 1.50 10.53 -19.83
C GLY A 47 0.91 10.11 -21.18
N ALA A 48 -0.19 9.34 -21.14
CA ALA A 48 -0.83 8.80 -22.34
C ALA A 48 -1.59 9.85 -23.18
N HIS A 49 -2.24 10.83 -22.53
CA HIS A 49 -3.13 11.77 -23.21
C HIS A 49 -2.56 13.18 -23.29
N GLY A 50 -1.90 13.67 -22.23
CA GLY A 50 -1.40 15.04 -22.15
C GLY A 50 0.06 15.19 -22.59
N LEU A 51 0.96 14.41 -22.00
CA LEU A 51 2.41 14.56 -22.20
C LEU A 51 2.83 14.28 -23.64
N LYS A 52 2.25 13.27 -24.29
CA LYS A 52 2.49 12.95 -25.70
C LYS A 52 2.18 14.11 -26.65
N GLN A 53 1.31 15.05 -26.26
CA GLN A 53 1.00 16.24 -27.05
C GLN A 53 2.00 17.38 -26.83
N ARG A 54 2.85 17.28 -25.79
CA ARG A 54 3.79 18.33 -25.37
C ARG A 54 5.25 17.96 -25.66
N ILE A 55 5.59 16.68 -25.69
CA ILE A 55 6.94 16.17 -25.91
C ILE A 55 6.92 15.23 -27.12
N SER A 56 7.83 15.46 -28.08
CA SER A 56 7.99 14.62 -29.27
C SER A 56 8.99 13.47 -29.09
N ASP A 57 9.88 13.57 -28.10
CA ASP A 57 10.90 12.56 -27.80
C ASP A 57 10.26 11.26 -27.26
N PRO A 58 10.29 10.16 -28.05
CA PRO A 58 9.67 8.90 -27.64
C PRO A 58 10.33 8.27 -26.42
N ALA A 59 11.63 8.49 -26.21
CA ALA A 59 12.35 7.94 -25.07
C ALA A 59 11.86 8.56 -23.76
N LYS A 60 11.63 9.88 -23.74
CA LYS A 60 11.05 10.56 -22.57
C LYS A 60 9.63 10.10 -22.27
N ILE A 61 8.81 9.91 -23.30
CA ILE A 61 7.45 9.37 -23.14
C ILE A 61 7.52 7.95 -22.56
N ALA A 62 8.41 7.10 -23.08
CA ALA A 62 8.60 5.74 -22.57
C ALA A 62 9.07 5.75 -21.11
N SER A 63 10.05 6.59 -20.75
CA SER A 63 10.51 6.75 -19.37
C SER A 63 9.39 7.17 -18.42
N TRP A 64 8.55 8.13 -18.84
CA TRP A 64 7.37 8.54 -18.07
C TRP A 64 6.42 7.35 -17.84
N GLY A 65 6.15 6.57 -18.89
CA GLY A 65 5.34 5.36 -18.80
C GLY A 65 5.90 4.34 -17.81
N THR A 66 7.21 4.09 -17.85
CA THR A 66 7.90 3.23 -16.89
C THR A 66 7.73 3.72 -15.45
N ALA A 67 7.90 5.02 -15.20
CA ALA A 67 7.70 5.59 -13.87
C ALA A 67 6.27 5.38 -13.35
N ALA A 68 5.25 5.61 -14.19
CA ALA A 68 3.85 5.38 -13.83
C ALA A 68 3.56 3.91 -13.54
N GLN A 69 4.05 3.00 -14.38
CA GLN A 69 3.88 1.57 -14.18
C GLN A 69 4.54 1.09 -12.89
N TYR A 70 5.78 1.51 -12.62
CA TYR A 70 6.49 1.15 -11.39
C TYR A 70 5.78 1.73 -10.16
N GLN A 71 5.29 2.97 -10.22
CA GLN A 71 4.54 3.56 -9.12
C GLN A 71 3.24 2.80 -8.81
N ILE A 72 2.44 2.46 -9.82
CA ILE A 72 1.19 1.71 -9.60
C ILE A 72 1.50 0.32 -9.04
N LEU A 73 2.41 -0.43 -9.65
CA LEU A 73 2.75 -1.79 -9.22
C LEU A 73 3.24 -1.83 -7.76
N HIS A 74 4.12 -0.91 -7.38
CA HIS A 74 4.67 -0.88 -6.02
C HIS A 74 3.72 -0.22 -5.01
N SER A 75 2.76 0.60 -5.45
CA SER A 75 1.69 1.08 -4.58
C SER A 75 0.77 -0.06 -4.14
N VAL A 76 0.46 -0.99 -5.05
CA VAL A 76 -0.29 -2.21 -4.72
C VAL A 76 0.53 -3.11 -3.80
N ALA A 77 1.83 -3.30 -4.09
CA ALA A 77 2.73 -4.04 -3.21
C ALA A 77 2.79 -3.43 -1.80
N LEU A 78 2.81 -2.09 -1.68
CA LEU A 78 2.76 -1.37 -0.41
C LEU A 78 1.45 -1.63 0.36
N LEU A 79 0.30 -1.67 -0.32
CA LEU A 79 -0.98 -1.99 0.32
C LEU A 79 -0.97 -3.41 0.92
N VAL A 80 -0.33 -4.36 0.26
CA VAL A 80 -0.12 -5.72 0.77
C VAL A 80 0.89 -5.74 1.92
N ALA A 81 1.99 -4.99 1.78
CA ALA A 81 3.08 -4.93 2.75
C ALA A 81 2.82 -4.01 3.96
N ARG A 82 1.63 -3.43 4.11
CA ARG A 82 1.32 -2.37 5.09
C ARG A 82 1.62 -2.70 6.55
N ASP A 83 1.65 -4.00 6.89
CA ASP A 83 1.93 -4.51 8.24
C ASP A 83 3.40 -4.98 8.39
N ASN A 84 4.23 -4.80 7.34
CA ASN A 84 5.67 -4.99 7.33
C ASN A 84 6.35 -3.62 7.11
N PRO A 85 6.72 -2.89 8.18
CA PRO A 85 7.24 -1.52 8.08
C PRO A 85 8.50 -1.39 7.23
N LEU A 86 9.37 -2.41 7.21
CA LEU A 86 10.58 -2.41 6.39
C LEU A 86 10.23 -2.44 4.91
N ALA A 87 9.42 -3.41 4.48
CA ALA A 87 8.97 -3.50 3.10
C ALA A 87 8.16 -2.26 2.68
N ALA A 88 7.24 -1.82 3.55
CA ALA A 88 6.41 -0.64 3.30
C ALA A 88 7.24 0.65 3.16
N GLY A 89 8.22 0.85 4.03
CA GLY A 89 9.16 1.97 3.97
C GLY A 89 10.00 1.94 2.69
N LEU A 90 10.53 0.76 2.32
CA LEU A 90 11.33 0.57 1.11
C LEU A 90 10.53 0.82 -0.18
N PHE A 91 9.29 0.36 -0.28
CA PHE A 91 8.43 0.68 -1.42
C PHE A 91 8.09 2.18 -1.49
N THR A 92 7.79 2.82 -0.36
CA THR A 92 7.49 4.26 -0.31
C THR A 92 8.70 5.08 -0.77
N ALA A 93 9.87 4.81 -0.19
CA ALA A 93 11.12 5.47 -0.57
C ALA A 93 11.48 5.19 -2.04
N GLY A 94 11.38 3.93 -2.46
CA GLY A 94 11.68 3.49 -3.81
C GLY A 94 10.78 4.14 -4.86
N MET A 95 9.45 4.21 -4.66
CA MET A 95 8.54 4.90 -5.59
C MET A 95 8.88 6.39 -5.70
N THR A 96 9.16 7.04 -4.57
CA THR A 96 9.50 8.48 -4.53
C THR A 96 10.80 8.76 -5.29
N MET A 97 11.85 7.99 -5.00
CA MET A 97 13.17 8.18 -5.60
C MET A 97 13.25 7.70 -7.04
N PHE A 98 12.60 6.59 -7.39
CA PHE A 98 12.63 6.03 -8.74
C PHE A 98 11.63 6.73 -9.67
N SER A 99 10.34 6.71 -9.33
CA SER A 99 9.29 7.23 -10.22
C SER A 99 9.28 8.76 -10.19
N GLY A 100 9.38 9.35 -9.00
CA GLY A 100 9.40 10.81 -8.82
C GLY A 100 10.54 11.50 -9.57
N SER A 101 11.76 10.94 -9.51
CA SER A 101 12.91 11.49 -10.22
C SER A 101 12.76 11.40 -11.74
N ILE A 102 12.23 10.28 -12.28
CA ILE A 102 11.99 10.13 -13.71
C ILE A 102 10.96 11.16 -14.19
N TYR A 103 9.84 11.37 -13.48
CA TYR A 103 8.88 12.40 -13.87
C TYR A 103 9.53 13.79 -13.88
N ALA A 104 10.30 14.14 -12.85
CA ALA A 104 10.99 15.41 -12.76
C ALA A 104 11.99 15.61 -13.92
N LEU A 105 12.81 14.59 -14.21
CA LEU A 105 13.78 14.61 -15.31
C LEU A 105 13.12 14.69 -16.69
N VAL A 106 11.93 14.11 -16.87
CA VAL A 106 11.18 14.22 -18.12
C VAL A 106 10.63 15.64 -18.31
N LEU A 107 10.13 16.27 -17.22
CA LEU A 107 9.58 17.63 -17.28
C LEU A 107 10.65 18.70 -17.47
N ASP A 108 11.77 18.61 -16.75
CA ASP A 108 12.85 19.59 -16.84
C ASP A 108 14.21 18.94 -16.51
N PRO A 109 14.86 18.30 -17.49
CA PRO A 109 16.12 17.60 -17.27
C PRO A 109 17.26 18.55 -16.89
N ALA A 110 17.24 19.81 -17.34
CA ALA A 110 18.28 20.78 -17.04
C ALA A 110 18.25 21.19 -15.57
N ARG A 111 17.05 21.45 -15.04
CA ARG A 111 16.83 21.79 -13.64
C ARG A 111 17.04 20.60 -12.70
N PHE A 112 16.60 19.41 -13.11
CA PHE A 112 16.57 18.22 -12.25
C PHE A 112 17.70 17.23 -12.51
N LYS A 113 18.75 17.59 -13.26
CA LYS A 113 19.89 16.70 -13.59
C LYS A 113 20.49 15.96 -12.40
N VAL A 114 20.50 16.58 -11.22
CA VAL A 114 21.04 16.01 -9.97
C VAL A 114 20.24 14.80 -9.47
N LEU A 115 19.01 14.61 -9.96
CA LEU A 115 18.17 13.46 -9.64
C LEU A 115 18.52 12.21 -10.46
N GLY A 116 19.39 12.31 -11.48
CA GLY A 116 19.79 11.16 -12.29
C GLY A 116 20.32 9.97 -11.46
N PRO A 117 21.28 10.19 -10.53
CA PRO A 117 21.75 9.14 -9.62
C PRO A 117 20.73 8.69 -8.56
N VAL A 118 19.64 9.42 -8.35
CA VAL A 118 18.59 9.07 -7.38
C VAL A 118 17.72 7.92 -7.90
N THR A 119 17.50 7.85 -9.22
CA THR A 119 16.73 6.78 -9.86
C THR A 119 17.24 5.37 -9.52
N PRO A 120 18.52 5.02 -9.73
CA PRO A 120 19.02 3.68 -9.41
C PRO A 120 18.93 3.36 -7.91
N LEU A 121 19.15 4.35 -7.04
CA LEU A 121 18.98 4.17 -5.59
C LEU A 121 17.53 3.83 -5.24
N GLY A 122 16.57 4.50 -5.89
CA GLY A 122 15.16 4.15 -5.81
C GLY A 122 14.87 2.71 -6.26
N GLY A 123 15.48 2.27 -7.37
CA GLY A 123 15.38 0.90 -7.85
C GLY A 123 15.88 -0.13 -6.84
N LEU A 124 17.00 0.14 -6.17
CA LEU A 124 17.51 -0.72 -5.09
C LEU A 124 16.55 -0.79 -3.90
N CYS A 125 15.89 0.31 -3.54
CA CYS A 125 14.84 0.28 -2.52
C CYS A 125 13.63 -0.56 -2.95
N LEU A 126 13.19 -0.46 -4.20
CA LEU A 126 12.09 -1.29 -4.70
C LEU A 126 12.44 -2.78 -4.66
N ILE A 127 13.65 -3.16 -5.09
CA ILE A 127 14.17 -4.53 -4.96
C ILE A 127 14.18 -4.95 -3.48
N GLY A 128 14.74 -4.12 -2.60
CA GLY A 128 14.78 -4.38 -1.16
C GLY A 128 13.40 -4.58 -0.55
N GLY A 129 12.38 -3.84 -1.00
CA GLY A 129 11.00 -3.99 -0.56
C GLY A 129 10.43 -5.37 -0.90
N TRP A 130 10.68 -5.87 -2.11
CA TRP A 130 10.30 -7.22 -2.50
C TRP A 130 11.06 -8.30 -1.72
N LEU A 131 12.37 -8.13 -1.51
CA LEU A 131 13.15 -9.05 -0.70
C LEU A 131 12.69 -9.06 0.76
N ALA A 132 12.33 -7.89 1.31
CA ALA A 132 11.78 -7.77 2.66
C ALA A 132 10.40 -8.43 2.80
N LEU A 133 9.61 -8.50 1.72
CA LEU A 133 8.39 -9.32 1.69
C LEU A 133 8.72 -10.81 1.61
N ALA A 134 9.66 -11.21 0.75
CA ALA A 134 10.00 -12.61 0.53
C ALA A 134 10.60 -13.29 1.77
N PHE A 135 11.42 -12.56 2.54
CA PHE A 135 12.14 -13.08 3.70
C PHE A 135 11.61 -12.51 5.03
N GLY A 136 10.65 -11.59 4.99
CA GLY A 136 9.99 -11.07 6.18
C GLY A 136 9.12 -12.13 6.85
N LYS A 137 8.82 -11.93 8.13
CA LYS A 137 7.81 -12.76 8.82
C LYS A 137 6.49 -12.58 8.06
N GLY A 138 6.02 -13.64 7.41
CA GLY A 138 4.71 -13.65 6.75
C GLY A 138 3.61 -13.28 7.75
N PRO A 139 2.42 -12.89 7.27
CA PRO A 139 1.28 -12.68 8.15
C PRO A 139 1.18 -13.92 9.03
N SER A 140 1.27 -13.72 10.35
CA SER A 140 1.06 -14.80 11.31
C SER A 140 -0.38 -15.21 11.13
N VAL A 141 -0.62 -16.19 10.26
CA VAL A 141 -1.88 -16.92 10.24
C VAL A 141 -1.98 -17.44 11.65
N ALA A 142 -2.85 -16.80 12.44
CA ALA A 142 -3.07 -17.15 13.82
C ALA A 142 -3.30 -18.66 13.82
N ALA A 143 -2.39 -19.39 14.46
CA ALA A 143 -2.51 -20.82 14.74
C ALA A 143 -3.64 -21.00 15.77
N GLY A 144 -4.85 -20.60 15.39
CA GLY A 144 -6.02 -20.48 16.24
C GLY A 144 -7.18 -21.39 15.81
N GLU A 145 -7.06 -22.11 14.68
CA GLU A 145 -8.11 -23.03 14.21
C GLU A 145 -7.65 -24.49 14.06
N LEU A 146 -6.61 -24.89 14.80
CA LEU A 146 -6.34 -26.31 15.08
C LEU A 146 -6.13 -26.52 16.58
N ARG A 147 -7.19 -26.23 17.35
CA ARG A 147 -7.48 -26.96 18.57
C ARG A 147 -8.83 -27.64 18.36
N LEU A 148 -8.78 -28.80 17.70
CA LEU A 148 -9.74 -29.88 17.96
C LEU A 148 -9.44 -30.45 19.35
#